data_AF-A0A7W1N0X4-F1
#
_entry.id   AF-A0A7W1N0X4-F1
#
_cell.length_a   1.000
_cell.length_b   1.000
_cell.length_c   1.000
_cell.angle_alpha   90.00
_cell.angle_beta   90.00
_cell.angle_gamma   90.00
#
_symmetry.space_group_name_H-M   'P 1'
#
loop_
_entity.id
_entity.type
_entity.pdbx_description
1 polymer ?
#
loop_
_entity_poly.entity_id
_entity_poly.type
_entity_poly.pdbx_seq_one_letter_code
_entity_poly.pdbx_strand_id
1 'polypeptide(L)'
;MASSSEAKNLEAISKAIDQHNATCEYPAVAVAMNPFEVERLGWDSIRGLPIREDPGVGTGAFRVVCAREELEPEEEIVEAVAEDPVPAELVPVGPAPAEPGRTDPFRS
;
A
#
# COMPACT_ATOMS: atom_id res chain seq x y z
N MET A 1 -22.09 -9.15 -1.01
CA MET A 1 -23.22 -8.30 -0.56
C MET A 1 -22.66 -7.38 0.49
N ALA A 2 -22.69 -6.05 0.29
CA ALA A 2 -22.28 -5.13 1.34
C ALA A 2 -23.21 -5.34 2.54
N SER A 3 -22.65 -5.59 3.72
CA SER A 3 -23.41 -5.71 4.95
C SER A 3 -24.19 -4.41 5.18
N SER A 4 -25.39 -4.48 5.76
CA SER A 4 -26.24 -3.28 5.92
C SER A 4 -25.52 -2.13 6.65
N SER A 5 -24.58 -2.46 7.52
CA SER A 5 -23.72 -1.50 8.23
C SER A 5 -22.74 -0.78 7.29
N GLU A 6 -22.16 -1.48 6.31
CA GLU A 6 -21.23 -0.91 5.33
C GLU A 6 -21.96 0.06 4.39
N ALA A 7 -23.15 -0.31 3.92
CA ALA A 7 -23.99 0.55 3.09
C ALA A 7 -24.35 1.85 3.84
N LYS A 8 -24.80 1.75 5.09
CA LYS A 8 -25.09 2.92 5.94
C LYS A 8 -23.86 3.79 6.18
N ASN A 9 -22.69 3.18 6.33
CA ASN A 9 -21.44 3.89 6.51
C ASN A 9 -21.06 4.67 5.24
N LEU A 10 -21.15 4.04 4.06
CA LEU A 10 -20.91 4.71 2.78
C LEU A 10 -21.86 5.88 2.53
N GLU A 11 -23.14 5.71 2.86
CA GLU A 11 -24.14 6.78 2.73
C GLU A 11 -23.83 7.96 3.67
N ALA A 12 -23.45 7.68 4.92
CA ALA A 12 -23.08 8.71 5.89
C ALA A 12 -21.82 9.48 5.46
N ILE A 13 -20.78 8.77 5.01
CA ILE A 13 -19.53 9.36 4.53
C ILE A 13 -19.78 10.19 3.28
N SER A 14 -20.56 9.68 2.32
CA SER A 14 -20.89 10.41 1.10
C SER A 14 -21.60 11.73 1.40
N LYS A 15 -22.62 11.69 2.29
CA LYS A 15 -23.35 12.89 2.70
C LYS A 15 -22.45 13.91 3.41
N ALA A 16 -21.52 13.45 4.23
CA ALA A 16 -20.58 14.32 4.92
C ALA A 16 -19.59 14.99 3.94
N ILE A 17 -19.13 14.27 2.91
CA ILE A 17 -18.29 14.84 1.85
C ILE A 17 -19.05 15.92 1.08
N ASP A 18 -20.29 15.65 0.66
CA ASP A 18 -21.13 16.63 -0.05
C ASP A 18 -21.36 17.90 0.80
N GLN A 19 -21.68 17.72 2.09
CA GLN A 19 -21.85 18.84 3.03
C GLN A 19 -20.55 19.63 3.22
N HIS A 20 -19.41 18.95 3.33
CA HIS A 20 -18.11 19.59 3.47
C HIS A 20 -17.80 20.45 2.26
N ASN A 21 -17.90 19.89 1.06
CA ASN A 21 -17.63 20.60 -0.20
C ASN A 21 -18.59 21.78 -0.45
N ALA A 22 -19.79 21.76 0.15
CA ALA A 22 -20.72 22.88 0.06
C ALA A 22 -20.43 24.02 1.06
N THR A 23 -19.67 23.75 2.13
CA THR A 23 -19.49 24.69 3.26
C THR A 23 -18.04 25.12 3.51
N CYS A 24 -17.06 24.32 3.10
CA CYS A 24 -15.65 24.62 3.24
C CYS A 24 -15.12 25.29 1.96
N GLU A 25 -14.20 26.25 2.12
CA GLU A 25 -13.49 26.89 0.99
C GLU A 25 -12.52 25.92 0.30
N TYR A 26 -12.05 24.91 1.03
CA TYR A 26 -11.12 23.89 0.54
C TYR A 26 -11.88 22.60 0.21
N PRO A 27 -11.61 21.96 -0.94
CA PRO A 27 -12.23 20.70 -1.29
C PRO A 27 -11.76 19.58 -0.35
N ALA A 28 -12.60 18.56 -0.19
CA ALA A 28 -12.22 17.31 0.46
C ALA A 28 -11.16 16.57 -0.37
N VAL A 29 -10.13 16.07 0.30
CA VAL A 29 -8.97 15.40 -0.32
C VAL A 29 -8.75 13.99 0.22
N ALA A 30 -9.22 13.69 1.42
CA ALA A 30 -9.16 12.36 2.00
C ALA A 30 -10.28 12.13 3.03
N VAL A 31 -10.49 10.88 3.41
CA VAL A 31 -11.34 10.50 4.55
C VAL A 31 -10.48 9.81 5.59
N ALA A 32 -10.36 10.41 6.77
CA ALA A 32 -9.62 9.81 7.88
C ALA A 32 -10.54 8.90 8.70
N MET A 33 -10.09 7.68 8.97
CA MET A 33 -10.82 6.65 9.71
C MET A 33 -9.89 5.92 10.68
N ASN A 34 -10.48 5.31 11.71
CA ASN A 34 -9.70 4.49 12.63
C ASN A 34 -9.01 3.33 11.86
N PRO A 35 -7.72 3.02 12.11
CA PRO A 35 -6.99 1.94 11.43
C PRO A 35 -7.76 0.61 11.45
N PHE A 36 -8.37 0.26 12.59
CA PHE A 36 -9.17 -0.96 12.72
C PHE A 36 -10.38 -0.98 11.78
N GLU A 37 -11.00 0.17 11.54
CA GLU A 37 -12.12 0.27 10.60
C GLU A 37 -11.63 0.16 9.15
N VAL A 38 -10.48 0.73 8.81
CA VAL A 38 -9.85 0.58 7.49
C VAL A 38 -9.56 -0.89 7.21
N GLU A 39 -8.91 -1.58 8.14
CA GLU A 39 -8.62 -3.01 8.03
C GLU A 39 -9.89 -3.87 7.94
N ARG A 40 -10.91 -3.55 8.75
CA ARG A 40 -12.16 -4.31 8.81
C ARG A 40 -13.00 -4.13 7.55
N LEU A 41 -13.03 -2.92 6.99
CA LEU A 41 -13.81 -2.59 5.79
C LEU A 41 -13.06 -2.99 4.51
N GLY A 42 -11.72 -2.97 4.55
CA GLY A 42 -10.88 -3.26 3.38
C GLY A 42 -11.11 -2.29 2.24
N TRP A 43 -11.33 -1.01 2.55
CA TRP A 43 -11.54 0.04 1.55
C TRP A 43 -10.30 0.89 1.40
N ASP A 44 -9.84 1.07 0.17
CA ASP A 44 -8.71 1.94 -0.15
C ASP A 44 -9.16 3.38 -0.44
N SER A 45 -10.37 3.54 -0.99
CA SER A 45 -10.94 4.84 -1.36
C SER A 45 -12.46 4.87 -1.30
N ILE A 46 -13.01 6.05 -1.04
CA ILE A 46 -14.45 6.33 -1.05
C ILE A 46 -14.70 7.50 -1.98
N ARG A 47 -15.54 7.30 -3.01
CA ARG A 47 -15.90 8.35 -3.98
C ARG A 47 -14.68 8.97 -4.69
N GLY A 48 -13.59 8.22 -4.82
CA GLY A 48 -12.33 8.69 -5.41
C GLY A 48 -11.42 9.45 -4.45
N LEU A 49 -11.81 9.62 -3.18
CA LEU A 49 -10.93 10.14 -2.13
C LEU A 49 -10.22 8.97 -1.43
N PRO A 50 -8.89 9.03 -1.23
CA PRO A 50 -8.15 8.04 -0.46
C PRO A 50 -8.63 8.01 1.00
N ILE A 51 -8.64 6.82 1.59
CA ILE A 51 -8.84 6.65 3.03
C ILE A 51 -7.47 6.74 3.72
N ARG A 52 -7.40 7.51 4.80
CA ARG A 52 -6.22 7.59 5.68
C ARG A 52 -6.52 6.98 7.02
N GLU A 53 -5.55 6.27 7.56
CA GLU A 53 -5.61 5.74 8.91
C GLU A 53 -5.27 6.84 9.93
N ASP A 54 -6.15 7.07 10.90
CA ASP A 54 -5.98 8.05 11.96
C ASP A 54 -6.35 7.41 13.31
N PRO A 55 -5.38 7.11 14.19
CA PRO A 55 -5.64 6.48 15.48
C PRO A 55 -6.36 7.41 16.48
N GLY A 56 -6.43 8.71 16.21
CA GLY A 56 -7.21 9.68 16.96
C GLY A 56 -8.71 9.67 16.61
N VAL A 57 -9.10 9.08 15.49
CA VAL A 57 -10.51 8.89 15.13
C VAL A 57 -11.09 7.69 15.87
N GLY A 58 -12.20 7.89 16.58
CA GLY A 58 -12.90 6.81 17.28
C GLY A 58 -13.43 5.73 16.33
N THR A 59 -13.54 4.49 16.80
CA THR A 59 -14.09 3.38 16.01
C THR A 59 -15.53 3.66 15.59
N GLY A 60 -15.86 3.43 14.31
CA GLY A 60 -17.18 3.74 13.75
C GLY A 60 -17.43 5.24 13.49
N ALA A 61 -16.43 6.09 13.70
CA ALA A 61 -16.42 7.49 13.28
C ALA A 61 -15.47 7.70 12.10
N PHE A 62 -15.64 8.82 11.43
CA PHE A 62 -14.78 9.25 10.34
C PHE A 62 -14.66 10.78 10.34
N ARG A 63 -13.65 11.29 9.67
CA ARG A 63 -13.42 12.72 9.48
C ARG A 63 -13.15 13.00 8.00
N VAL A 64 -13.73 14.07 7.47
CA VAL A 64 -13.41 14.56 6.13
C VAL A 64 -12.21 15.50 6.23
N VAL A 65 -11.14 15.18 5.53
CA VAL A 65 -9.90 15.96 5.47
C VAL A 65 -9.97 16.88 4.26
N CYS A 66 -9.65 18.16 4.44
CA CYS A 66 -9.66 19.15 3.37
C CYS A 66 -8.24 19.50 2.92
N ALA A 67 -8.12 20.05 1.70
CA ALA A 67 -6.83 20.39 1.09
C ALA A 67 -5.95 21.32 1.94
N ARG A 68 -6.54 22.05 2.91
CA ARG A 68 -5.80 22.87 3.86
C ARG A 68 -4.84 22.05 4.73
N GLU A 69 -5.20 20.82 5.08
CA GLU A 69 -4.42 20.00 6.00
C GLU A 69 -3.27 19.28 5.30
N GLU A 70 -3.36 19.05 3.99
CA GLU A 70 -2.25 18.48 3.19
C GLU A 70 -1.05 19.42 2.99
N LEU A 71 -1.21 20.71 3.32
CA LEU A 71 -0.08 21.64 3.36
C LEU A 71 0.89 21.33 4.51
N GLU A 72 0.48 20.50 5.47
CA GLU A 72 1.33 19.97 6.53
C GLU A 72 1.76 18.54 6.10
N PRO A 73 3.05 18.30 5.78
CA PRO A 73 3.49 17.02 5.22
C PRO A 73 3.44 15.92 6.29
N GLU A 74 2.46 15.03 6.21
CA GLU A 74 2.47 13.73 6.89
C GLU A 74 3.20 12.70 6.01
N GLU A 75 4.19 12.02 6.61
CA GLU A 75 5.24 11.22 5.97
C GLU A 75 4.72 10.23 4.90
N GLU A 76 5.28 10.35 3.69
CA GLU A 76 5.11 9.43 2.57
C GLU A 76 5.68 8.05 2.93
N ILE A 77 4.84 7.15 3.42
CA ILE A 77 5.17 5.73 3.49
C ILE A 77 5.13 5.14 2.07
N VAL A 78 6.27 5.22 1.37
CA VAL A 78 6.47 4.49 0.11
C VAL A 78 6.47 3.00 0.42
N GLU A 79 5.37 2.31 0.13
CA GLU A 79 5.36 0.85 0.07
C GLU A 79 6.38 0.40 -0.99
N ALA A 80 7.53 -0.07 -0.53
CA ALA A 80 8.52 -0.71 -1.38
C ALA A 80 7.94 -2.03 -1.89
N VAL A 81 7.38 -2.02 -3.09
CA VAL A 81 7.02 -3.23 -3.83
C VAL A 81 8.32 -4.00 -4.08
N ALA A 82 8.55 -5.06 -3.29
CA ALA A 82 9.61 -6.01 -3.55
C ALA A 82 9.27 -6.77 -4.84
N GLU A 83 9.93 -6.43 -5.95
CA GLU A 83 9.96 -7.29 -7.13
C GLU A 83 10.68 -8.59 -6.76
N ASP A 84 9.93 -9.68 -6.66
CA ASP A 84 10.44 -11.04 -6.49
C ASP A 84 11.31 -11.40 -7.71
N PRO A 85 12.63 -11.55 -7.59
CA PRO A 85 13.42 -12.01 -8.72
C PRO A 85 13.13 -13.50 -8.91
N VAL A 86 12.33 -13.79 -9.94
CA VAL A 86 12.07 -15.15 -10.43
C VAL A 86 13.38 -15.94 -10.45
N PRO A 87 13.47 -17.11 -9.77
CA PRO A 87 14.70 -17.88 -9.76
C PRO A 87 15.00 -18.33 -11.18
N ALA A 88 16.06 -17.77 -11.78
CA ALA A 88 16.60 -18.29 -13.03
C ALA A 88 17.08 -19.72 -12.76
N GLU A 89 16.40 -20.67 -13.39
CA GLU A 89 16.68 -22.10 -13.34
C GLU A 89 18.17 -22.35 -13.61
N LEU A 90 18.84 -23.01 -12.66
CA LEU A 90 20.25 -23.36 -12.75
C LEU A 90 20.46 -24.31 -13.93
N VAL A 91 21.05 -23.83 -15.02
CA VAL A 91 21.55 -24.71 -16.08
C VAL A 91 22.85 -25.34 -15.56
N PRO A 92 22.94 -26.67 -15.36
CA PRO A 92 24.19 -27.29 -14.97
C PRO A 92 25.16 -27.23 -16.16
N VAL A 93 26.22 -26.43 -16.03
CA VAL A 93 27.35 -26.49 -16.96
C VAL A 93 28.08 -27.82 -16.72
N GLY A 94 28.15 -28.64 -17.76
CA GLY A 94 28.76 -29.97 -17.71
C GLY A 94 30.25 -29.94 -17.32
N PRO A 95 30.82 -31.09 -16.92
CA PRO A 95 32.15 -31.16 -16.36
C PRO A 95 33.23 -30.83 -17.40
N ALA A 96 34.19 -30.00 -17.00
CA ALA A 96 35.41 -29.74 -17.76
C ALA A 96 36.22 -31.04 -17.94
N PRO A 97 36.79 -31.30 -19.13
CA PRO A 97 37.71 -32.43 -19.32
C PRO A 97 39.02 -32.17 -18.55
N ALA A 98 39.47 -33.18 -17.80
CA ALA A 98 40.77 -33.17 -17.15
C ALA A 98 41.89 -33.34 -18.19
N GLU A 99 42.80 -32.37 -18.27
CA GLU A 99 44.00 -32.48 -19.11
C GLU A 99 45.08 -33.30 -18.38
N PRO A 100 45.63 -34.38 -18.96
CA PRO A 100 46.68 -35.16 -18.34
C PRO A 100 48.06 -34.59 -18.73
N GLY A 101 48.60 -33.71 -17.90
CA GLY A 101 49.92 -33.09 -18.10
C GLY A 101 50.97 -33.60 -17.11
N ARG A 102 51.40 -34.86 -17.26
CA ARG A 102 52.54 -35.45 -16.54
C ARG A 102 53.85 -34.91 -17.09
N THR A 103 54.62 -34.20 -16.27
CA THR A 103 56.05 -33.96 -16.55
C THR A 103 56.89 -34.33 -15.33
N ASP A 104 57.42 -35.55 -15.34
CA ASP A 104 58.52 -35.98 -14.46
C ASP A 104 59.71 -36.36 -15.37
N PRO A 105 60.65 -35.44 -15.63
CA PRO A 105 61.86 -35.75 -16.36
C PRO A 105 62.98 -36.12 -15.39
N PHE A 106 62.88 -37.28 -14.74
CA PHE A 106 64.08 -37.97 -14.25
C PHE A 106 64.81 -38.54 -15.48
N ARG A 107 65.73 -37.74 -16.02
CA ARG A 107 66.75 -38.17 -16.97
C ARG A 107 68.12 -37.96 -16.32
N SER A 108 68.73 -39.10 -15.98
CA SER A 108 70.15 -39.35 -15.66
C SER A 108 70.68 -38.89 -14.32
#